data_AF-A0A1G8D5B9-F1
#
_entry.id   AF-A0A1G8D5B9-F1
#
_cell.length_a   1.000
_cell.length_b   1.000
_cell.length_c   1.000
_cell.angle_alpha   90.00
_cell.angle_beta   90.00
_cell.angle_gamma   90.00
#
_symmetry.space_group_name_H-M   'P 1'
#
loop_
_entity.id
_entity.type
_entity.pdbx_description
1 polymer ?
#
loop_
_entity_poly.entity_id
_entity_poly.type
_entity_poly.pdbx_seq_one_letter_code
_entity_poly.pdbx_strand_id
1 'polypeptide(L)'
;MISSNNKWLIHTLLVGLIPILLRLLASAAASTGKVEPLAAADFITLGLIVHVSILNEMEHLLIREPALKALLTGASIALITLYGTLYALTMLGERSPELINQRFVLLVSVTLCAGSATFGLGLFQFSKRRRS
;
A
#
# COMPACT_ATOMS: atom_id res chain seq x y z
N MET A 1 17.96 -20.31 -13.55
CA MET A 1 17.76 -18.88 -13.88
C MET A 1 16.26 -18.62 -13.96
N ILE A 2 15.63 -18.18 -12.86
CA ILE A 2 14.22 -17.80 -12.89
C ILE A 2 14.16 -16.41 -13.51
N SER A 3 13.79 -16.32 -14.79
CA SER A 3 13.36 -15.05 -15.37
C SER A 3 11.97 -14.73 -14.80
N SER A 4 11.91 -14.07 -13.64
CA SER A 4 10.63 -13.64 -13.06
C SER A 4 10.12 -12.43 -13.83
N ASN A 5 9.48 -12.74 -14.94
CA ASN A 5 8.77 -11.83 -15.81
C ASN A 5 7.73 -11.07 -14.95
N ASN A 6 7.99 -9.80 -14.63
CA ASN A 6 7.07 -8.75 -14.19
C ASN A 6 5.69 -9.22 -13.68
N LYS A 7 5.67 -10.02 -12.61
CA LYS A 7 4.44 -10.37 -11.90
C LYS A 7 4.45 -9.88 -10.45
N TRP A 8 5.57 -9.35 -9.97
CA TRP A 8 5.74 -8.96 -8.56
C TRP A 8 4.60 -8.02 -8.12
N LEU A 9 4.28 -6.99 -8.91
CA LEU A 9 3.21 -6.04 -8.57
C LEU A 9 1.82 -6.71 -8.50
N ILE A 10 1.54 -7.68 -9.37
CA ILE A 10 0.27 -8.42 -9.33
C ILE A 10 0.20 -9.26 -8.05
N HIS A 11 1.27 -9.98 -7.71
CA HIS A 11 1.31 -10.75 -6.46
C HIS A 11 1.19 -9.85 -5.23
N THR A 12 1.87 -8.70 -5.23
CA THR A 12 1.79 -7.68 -4.19
C THR A 12 0.37 -7.14 -4.02
N LEU A 13 -0.32 -6.80 -5.11
CA LEU A 13 -1.69 -6.32 -5.05
C LEU A 13 -2.64 -7.42 -4.57
N LEU A 14 -2.47 -8.66 -5.02
CA LEU A 14 -3.27 -9.79 -4.54
C LEU A 14 -3.11 -9.99 -3.03
N VAL A 15 -1.87 -10.00 -2.54
CA VAL A 15 -1.57 -10.15 -1.10
C VAL A 15 -2.09 -8.93 -0.31
N GLY A 16 -1.89 -7.73 -0.83
CA GLY A 16 -2.33 -6.49 -0.18
C GLY A 16 -3.85 -6.29 -0.16
N LEU A 17 -4.60 -6.96 -1.04
CA LEU A 17 -6.06 -6.94 -1.04
C LEU A 17 -6.67 -7.91 0.00
N ILE A 18 -5.89 -8.88 0.51
CA ILE A 18 -6.40 -9.88 1.48
C ILE A 18 -7.10 -9.22 2.67
N PRO A 19 -6.53 -8.21 3.37
CA PRO A 19 -7.20 -7.58 4.51
C PRO A 19 -8.55 -6.94 4.15
N ILE A 20 -8.63 -6.28 2.98
CA ILE A 20 -9.86 -5.65 2.48
C ILE A 20 -10.91 -6.74 2.22
N LEU A 21 -10.54 -7.81 1.51
CA LEU A 21 -11.46 -8.91 1.21
C LEU A 21 -11.98 -9.60 2.48
N LEU A 22 -11.10 -9.84 3.46
CA LEU A 22 -11.49 -10.43 4.74
C LEU A 22 -12.42 -9.51 5.53
N ARG A 23 -12.20 -8.18 5.53
CA ARG A 23 -13.12 -7.24 6.17
C ARG A 23 -14.48 -7.19 5.49
N LEU A 24 -14.52 -7.23 4.16
CA LEU A 24 -15.78 -7.30 3.41
C LEU A 24 -16.57 -8.56 3.75
N LEU A 25 -15.89 -9.71 3.83
CA LEU A 25 -16.51 -10.97 4.27
C LEU A 25 -17.01 -10.88 5.71
N ALA A 26 -16.22 -10.30 6.62
CA ALA A 26 -16.61 -10.11 8.02
C ALA A 26 -17.82 -9.17 8.15
N SER A 27 -17.86 -8.09 7.37
CA SER A 27 -18.99 -7.16 7.32
C SER A 27 -20.26 -7.82 6.78
N ALA A 28 -20.14 -8.67 5.75
CA ALA A 28 -21.26 -9.44 5.20
C ALA A 28 -21.80 -10.51 6.16
N ALA A 29 -20.93 -11.11 6.98
CA ALA A 29 -21.31 -12.12 7.98
C ALA A 29 -21.83 -11.50 9.30
N ALA A 30 -21.48 -10.25 9.59
CA ALA A 30 -21.89 -9.56 10.81
C ALA A 30 -23.34 -9.09 10.73
N SER A 31 -23.98 -8.92 11.89
CA SER A 31 -25.27 -8.22 11.97
C SER A 31 -25.13 -6.80 11.42
N THR A 32 -26.16 -6.34 10.70
CA THR A 32 -26.16 -5.08 9.97
C THR A 32 -25.68 -3.90 10.84
N GLY A 33 -24.65 -3.20 10.37
CA GLY A 33 -24.11 -1.99 11.03
C GLY A 33 -23.12 -2.24 12.17
N LYS A 34 -22.70 -3.48 12.44
CA LYS A 34 -21.71 -3.77 13.51
C LYS A 34 -20.26 -3.77 13.05
N VAL A 35 -20.02 -4.03 11.77
CA VAL A 35 -18.67 -4.06 11.18
C VAL A 35 -18.70 -3.21 9.93
N GLU A 36 -17.93 -2.12 9.95
CA GLU A 36 -17.75 -1.27 8.77
C GLU A 36 -17.10 -2.07 7.64
N PRO A 37 -17.62 -1.99 6.41
CA PRO A 37 -17.11 -2.77 5.28
C PRO A 37 -15.68 -2.39 4.88
N LEU A 38 -15.25 -1.16 5.19
CA LEU A 38 -13.93 -0.63 4.90
C LEU A 38 -13.44 0.24 6.06
N ALA A 39 -12.15 0.21 6.36
CA ALA A 39 -11.52 1.10 7.31
C ALA A 39 -10.13 1.56 6.86
N ALA A 40 -9.63 2.62 7.51
CA ALA A 40 -8.32 3.21 7.21
C ALA A 40 -7.21 2.16 7.25
N ALA A 41 -7.24 1.28 8.24
CA ALA A 41 -6.27 0.20 8.43
C ALA A 41 -6.08 -0.69 7.20
N ASP A 42 -7.15 -0.94 6.42
CA ASP A 42 -7.06 -1.84 5.27
C ASP A 42 -6.24 -1.19 4.13
N PHE A 43 -6.48 0.10 3.88
CA PHE A 43 -5.76 0.88 2.86
C PHE A 43 -4.32 1.20 3.29
N ILE A 44 -4.10 1.46 4.58
CA ILE A 44 -2.76 1.62 5.15
C ILE A 44 -1.94 0.35 4.93
N THR A 45 -2.53 -0.81 5.24
CA THR A 45 -1.86 -2.11 5.07
C THR A 45 -1.54 -2.40 3.60
N LEU A 46 -2.48 -2.16 2.69
CA LEU A 46 -2.25 -2.29 1.25
C LEU A 46 -1.11 -1.37 0.78
N GLY A 47 -1.11 -0.10 1.19
CA GLY A 47 -0.05 0.85 0.86
C GLY A 47 1.34 0.42 1.34
N LEU A 48 1.43 -0.07 2.59
CA LEU A 48 2.67 -0.63 3.15
C LEU A 48 3.17 -1.81 2.33
N ILE A 49 2.30 -2.76 1.99
CA ILE A 49 2.65 -3.95 1.19
C ILE A 49 3.17 -3.55 -0.20
N VAL A 50 2.54 -2.54 -0.83
CA VAL A 50 3.01 -1.99 -2.11
C VAL A 50 4.43 -1.44 -1.99
N HIS A 51 4.71 -0.59 -1.00
CA HIS A 51 6.04 0.02 -0.88
C HIS A 51 7.13 -0.95 -0.42
N VAL A 52 6.84 -1.89 0.48
CA VAL A 52 7.78 -2.94 0.86
C VAL A 52 8.13 -3.80 -0.36
N SER A 53 7.16 -4.13 -1.21
CA SER A 53 7.41 -4.89 -2.43
C SER A 53 8.20 -4.10 -3.47
N ILE A 54 7.96 -2.78 -3.59
CA ILE A 54 8.78 -1.91 -4.45
C ILE A 54 10.22 -1.90 -3.98
N LEU A 55 10.47 -1.76 -2.67
CA LEU A 55 11.83 -1.79 -2.12
C LEU A 55 12.53 -3.11 -2.44
N ASN A 56 11.83 -4.23 -2.21
CA ASN A 56 12.34 -5.57 -2.54
C ASN A 56 12.68 -5.70 -4.04
N GLU A 57 11.82 -5.23 -4.94
CA GLU A 57 12.10 -5.24 -6.37
C GLU A 57 13.29 -4.32 -6.72
N MET A 58 13.35 -3.11 -6.16
CA MET A 58 14.46 -2.17 -6.42
C MET A 58 15.80 -2.73 -6.00
N GLU A 59 15.87 -3.51 -4.91
CA GLU A 59 17.09 -4.16 -4.45
C GLU A 59 17.65 -5.10 -5.53
N HIS A 60 16.80 -5.92 -6.13
CA HIS A 60 17.18 -6.92 -7.13
C HIS A 60 17.28 -6.42 -8.57
N LEU A 61 16.73 -5.24 -8.88
CA LEU A 61 16.90 -4.64 -10.20
C LEU A 61 18.32 -4.09 -10.37
N LEU A 62 19.02 -4.58 -11.40
CA LEU A 62 20.21 -3.95 -11.99
C LEU A 62 19.77 -2.71 -12.79
N ILE A 63 19.38 -1.66 -12.07
CA ILE A 63 18.99 -0.38 -12.68
C ILE A 63 20.25 0.30 -13.18
N ARG A 64 20.33 0.58 -14.49
CA ARG A 64 21.44 1.33 -15.13
C ARG A 64 21.60 2.77 -14.62
N GLU A 65 20.57 3.31 -13.98
CA GLU A 65 20.53 4.68 -13.43
C GLU A 65 20.46 4.67 -11.89
N PRO A 66 21.59 4.81 -11.19
CA PRO A 66 21.63 4.74 -9.73
C PRO A 66 20.84 5.88 -9.06
N ALA A 67 20.77 7.06 -9.67
CA ALA A 67 20.01 8.20 -9.16
C ALA A 67 18.49 7.92 -9.11
N LEU A 68 17.95 7.29 -10.16
CA LEU A 68 16.54 6.91 -10.20
C LEU A 68 16.22 5.84 -9.17
N LYS A 69 17.11 4.85 -8.99
CA LYS A 69 16.98 3.83 -7.93
C LYS A 69 16.93 4.48 -6.55
N ALA A 70 17.85 5.40 -6.26
CA ALA A 70 17.88 6.12 -4.99
C ALA A 70 16.60 6.94 -4.74
N LEU A 71 16.09 7.63 -5.76
CA LEU A 71 14.85 8.39 -5.67
C LEU A 71 13.64 7.50 -5.37
N LEU A 72 13.49 6.39 -6.08
CA LEU A 72 12.36 5.46 -5.91
C LEU A 72 12.38 4.76 -4.55
N THR A 73 13.57 4.35 -4.10
CA THR A 73 13.79 3.80 -2.75
C THR A 73 13.47 4.84 -1.68
N GLY A 74 13.99 6.06 -1.80
CA GLY A 74 13.73 7.14 -0.85
C GLY A 74 12.23 7.51 -0.77
N ALA A 75 11.56 7.63 -1.92
CA ALA A 75 10.12 7.88 -1.99
C ALA A 75 9.31 6.77 -1.31
N SER A 76 9.71 5.51 -1.50
CA SER A 76 9.02 4.38 -0.88
C SER A 76 9.20 4.34 0.64
N ILE A 77 10.40 4.65 1.15
CA ILE A 77 10.65 4.77 2.59
C ILE A 77 9.81 5.91 3.19
N ALA A 78 9.79 7.09 2.54
CA ALA A 78 9.00 8.22 3.01
C ALA A 78 7.50 7.89 3.08
N LEU A 79 6.97 7.18 2.08
CA LEU A 79 5.58 6.75 2.07
C LEU A 79 5.29 5.69 3.15
N ILE A 80 6.22 4.76 3.41
CA ILE A 80 6.11 3.82 4.53
C ILE A 80 6.03 4.57 5.87
N THR A 81 6.86 5.59 6.09
CA THR A 81 6.81 6.41 7.31
C THR A 81 5.46 7.14 7.44
N LEU A 82 4.93 7.67 6.32
CA LEU A 82 3.62 8.32 6.31
C LEU A 82 2.50 7.32 6.65
N TYR A 83 2.53 6.12 6.10
CA TYR A 83 1.59 5.05 6.45
C TYR A 83 1.70 4.61 7.91
N GLY A 84 2.92 4.52 8.47
CA GLY A 84 3.13 4.25 9.89
C GLY A 84 2.51 5.34 10.77
N THR A 85 2.59 6.61 10.35
CA THR A 85 1.94 7.73 11.03
C THR A 85 0.41 7.59 10.98
N LEU A 86 -0.16 7.29 9.81
CA LEU A 86 -1.61 7.08 9.67
C LEU A 86 -2.10 5.88 10.49
N TYR A 87 -1.29 4.82 10.60
CA TYR A 87 -1.59 3.68 11.46
C TYR A 87 -1.67 4.08 12.93
N ALA A 88 -0.68 4.84 13.42
CA ALA A 88 -0.68 5.37 14.78
C ALA A 88 -1.91 6.26 15.04
N LEU A 89 -2.27 7.14 14.10
CA LEU A 89 -3.48 7.97 14.20
C LEU A 89 -4.76 7.14 14.25
N THR A 90 -4.83 6.06 13.47
CA THR A 90 -5.98 5.13 13.49
C THR A 90 -6.13 4.51 14.88
N MET A 91 -5.04 3.98 15.45
CA MET A 91 -5.01 3.37 16.78
C MET A 91 -5.36 4.35 17.90
N LEU A 92 -4.84 5.59 17.82
CA LEU A 92 -5.16 6.64 18.80
C LEU A 92 -6.63 7.05 18.71
N GLY A 93 -7.17 7.21 17.50
CA GLY A 93 -8.57 7.58 17.34
C GLY A 93 -9.55 6.46 17.72
N GLU A 94 -9.14 5.19 17.72
CA GLU A 94 -9.96 4.10 18.24
C GLU A 94 -10.11 4.18 19.77
N ARG A 95 -9.06 4.69 20.46
CA ARG A 95 -9.04 4.88 21.91
C ARG A 95 -9.68 6.20 22.34
N SER A 96 -9.56 7.23 21.53
CA SER A 96 -10.02 8.60 21.84
C SER A 96 -10.72 9.23 20.63
N PRO A 97 -12.00 8.90 20.40
CA PRO A 97 -12.75 9.34 19.22
C PRO A 97 -12.92 10.86 19.12
N GLU A 98 -12.89 11.59 20.25
CA GLU A 98 -12.97 13.06 20.24
C GLU A 98 -11.71 13.74 19.70
N LEU A 99 -10.56 13.06 19.70
CA LEU A 99 -9.28 13.66 19.28
C LEU A 99 -9.01 13.51 17.78
N ILE A 100 -9.42 12.38 17.19
CA ILE A 100 -9.05 12.01 15.82
C ILE A 100 -10.31 11.70 15.01
N ASN A 101 -10.53 12.47 13.95
CA ASN A 101 -11.60 12.19 13.00
C ASN A 101 -11.27 10.98 12.13
N GLN A 102 -11.86 9.83 12.46
CA GLN A 102 -11.65 8.56 11.74
C GLN A 102 -12.04 8.61 10.26
N ARG A 103 -13.08 9.38 9.90
CA ARG A 103 -13.48 9.54 8.50
C ARG A 103 -12.40 10.29 7.71
N PHE A 104 -11.78 11.28 8.32
CA PHE A 104 -10.67 12.01 7.71
C PHE A 104 -9.44 11.10 7.51
N VAL A 105 -9.08 10.31 8.52
CA VAL A 105 -7.96 9.34 8.42
C VAL A 105 -8.24 8.31 7.33
N LEU A 106 -9.47 7.80 7.23
CA LEU A 106 -9.90 6.91 6.14
C LEU A 106 -9.71 7.58 4.77
N LEU A 107 -10.22 8.79 4.58
CA LEU A 107 -10.12 9.51 3.31
C LEU A 107 -8.65 9.68 2.88
N VAL A 108 -7.80 10.15 3.80
CA VAL A 108 -6.37 10.33 3.53
C VAL A 108 -5.71 9.00 3.19
N SER A 109 -6.05 7.93 3.91
CA SER A 109 -5.49 6.58 3.66
C SER A 109 -5.88 6.05 2.29
N VAL A 110 -7.14 6.23 1.87
CA VAL A 110 -7.64 5.84 0.54
C VAL A 110 -6.92 6.62 -0.55
N THR A 111 -6.85 7.95 -0.43
CA THR A 111 -6.18 8.80 -1.43
C THR A 111 -4.71 8.47 -1.56
N LEU A 112 -4.01 8.28 -0.43
CA LEU A 112 -2.61 7.91 -0.42
C LEU A 112 -2.40 6.52 -1.04
N CYS A 113 -3.25 5.55 -0.69
CA CYS A 113 -3.21 4.19 -1.27
C CYS A 113 -3.42 4.20 -2.79
N ALA A 114 -4.35 5.01 -3.30
CA ALA A 114 -4.54 5.17 -4.73
C ALA A 114 -3.28 5.76 -5.40
N GLY A 115 -2.65 6.76 -4.79
CA GLY A 115 -1.37 7.33 -5.25
C GLY A 115 -0.23 6.31 -5.23
N SER A 116 -0.14 5.48 -4.20
CA SER A 116 0.87 4.42 -4.11
C SER A 116 0.65 3.33 -5.15
N ALA A 117 -0.60 2.97 -5.45
CA ALA A 117 -0.91 2.01 -6.51
C ALA A 117 -0.53 2.56 -7.91
N THR A 118 -0.81 3.83 -8.20
CA THR A 118 -0.39 4.45 -9.47
C THR A 118 1.12 4.57 -9.58
N PHE A 119 1.80 4.89 -8.47
CA PHE A 119 3.27 4.88 -8.39
C PHE A 119 3.86 3.49 -8.71
N GLY A 120 3.33 2.43 -8.08
CA GLY A 120 3.74 1.05 -8.36
C GLY A 120 3.49 0.62 -9.82
N LEU A 121 2.34 0.99 -10.39
CA LEU A 121 2.02 0.73 -11.80
C LEU A 121 2.96 1.48 -12.76
N GLY A 122 3.30 2.74 -12.46
CA GLY A 122 4.26 3.51 -13.25
C GLY A 122 5.64 2.83 -13.29
N LEU A 123 6.11 2.36 -12.14
CA LEU A 123 7.36 1.63 -12.01
C LEU A 123 7.34 0.30 -12.78
N PHE A 124 6.22 -0.42 -12.72
CA PHE A 124 6.00 -1.65 -13.48
C PHE A 124 6.10 -1.42 -14.99
N GLN A 125 5.42 -0.39 -15.50
CA GLN A 125 5.48 -0.02 -16.92
C GLN A 125 6.88 0.40 -17.34
N PHE A 126 7.57 1.18 -16.50
CA PHE A 126 8.94 1.60 -16.75
C PHE A 126 9.91 0.41 -16.82
N SER A 127 9.81 -0.53 -15.88
CA SER A 127 10.59 -1.76 -15.86
C SER A 127 10.36 -2.60 -17.13
N LYS A 128 9.10 -2.69 -17.59
CA LYS A 128 8.75 -3.39 -18.84
C LYS A 128 9.40 -2.75 -20.08
N ARG A 129 9.39 -1.41 -20.19
CA ARG A 129 9.91 -0.69 -21.37
C ARG A 129 11.43 -0.80 -21.55
N ARG A 130 12.21 -0.92 -20.48
CA ARG A 130 13.69 -0.94 -20.54
C ARG A 130 14.31 -2.33 -20.79
N ARG A 131 13.50 -3.37 -21.01
CA ARG A 131 13.95 -4.72 -21.38
C ARG A 131 13.57 -5.14 -22.81
N SER A 132 12.81 -4.31 -23.54
CA SER A 132 12.51 -4.47 -24.97
C SER A 132 13.50 -3.66 -25.82
#